data_AF-A0ABD4WL48-F1
#
_entry.id   AF-A0ABD4WL48-F1
#
_cell.length_a   1.000
_cell.length_b   1.000
_cell.length_c   1.000
_cell.angle_alpha   90.00
_cell.angle_beta   90.00
_cell.angle_gamma   90.00
#
_symmetry.space_group_name_H-M   'P 1'
#
loop_
_entity.id
_entity.type
_entity.pdbx_description
1 polymer ?
#
loop_
_entity_poly.entity_id
_entity_poly.type
_entity_poly.pdbx_seq_one_letter_code
_entity_poly.pdbx_strand_id
1 'polypeptide(L)'
;MLVGELINKVTNKEITIKELAKLYHVTDQTIQRKIKKLGYSWDKKKEVYKYVGKSPQPVNIDFSTLFRKKQTVPNAPRKNKSKNKVIVRNSSSDVIDVLLVGTKASSKRVYQGFYFDKDVLSIINSVPKSYKSELINEALKKVFKEKGLL
;
A
#
# COMPACT_ATOMS: atom_id res chain seq x y z
N MET A 1 11.72 4.29 -22.34
CA MET A 1 12.72 3.20 -22.40
C MET A 1 11.97 1.91 -22.19
N LEU A 2 12.14 0.93 -23.07
CA LEU A 2 11.43 -0.35 -22.93
C LEU A 2 11.94 -1.12 -21.70
N VAL A 3 11.06 -1.90 -21.07
CA VAL A 3 11.42 -2.75 -19.93
C VAL A 3 12.55 -3.72 -20.31
N GLY A 4 12.50 -4.33 -21.50
CA GLY A 4 13.55 -5.25 -21.96
C GLY A 4 14.92 -4.59 -22.06
N GLU A 5 14.98 -3.40 -22.67
CA GLU A 5 16.20 -2.61 -22.81
C GLU A 5 16.76 -2.20 -21.43
N LEU A 6 15.88 -1.79 -20.51
CA LEU A 6 16.29 -1.39 -19.17
C LEU A 6 16.93 -2.56 -18.42
N ILE A 7 16.32 -3.74 -18.47
CA ILE A 7 16.85 -4.94 -17.80
C ILE A 7 18.21 -5.33 -18.39
N ASN A 8 18.38 -5.26 -19.72
CA ASN A 8 19.65 -5.53 -20.38
C ASN A 8 20.73 -4.52 -19.96
N LYS A 9 20.41 -3.22 -19.96
CA LYS A 9 21.36 -2.16 -19.53
C LYS A 9 21.79 -2.30 -18.07
N VAL A 10 20.86 -2.70 -17.19
CA VAL A 10 21.20 -2.97 -15.78
C VAL A 10 22.04 -4.24 -15.65
N THR A 11 21.78 -5.27 -16.47
CA THR A 11 22.56 -6.53 -16.47
C THR A 11 23.98 -6.31 -16.99
N ASN A 12 24.14 -5.47 -18.03
CA ASN A 12 25.43 -5.09 -18.59
C ASN A 12 26.20 -4.07 -17.72
N LYS A 13 25.64 -3.65 -16.57
CA LYS A 13 26.20 -2.60 -15.69
C LYS A 13 26.39 -1.24 -16.37
N GLU A 14 25.71 -0.99 -17.48
CA GLU A 14 25.74 0.28 -18.22
C GLU A 14 25.00 1.38 -17.47
N ILE A 15 23.96 1.03 -16.73
CA ILE A 15 23.14 1.97 -15.97
C ILE A 15 22.84 1.40 -14.58
N THR A 16 23.05 2.21 -13.55
CA THR A 16 22.69 1.88 -12.17
C THR A 16 21.24 2.23 -11.84
N ILE A 17 20.67 1.57 -10.83
CA ILE A 17 19.31 1.89 -10.33
C ILE A 17 19.22 3.36 -9.88
N LYS A 18 20.32 3.92 -9.35
CA LYS A 18 20.41 5.33 -8.91
C LYS A 18 20.29 6.30 -10.08
N GLU A 19 20.91 6.00 -11.22
CA GLU A 19 20.82 6.83 -12.41
C GLU A 19 19.43 6.77 -13.04
N LEU A 20 18.82 5.58 -13.06
CA LEU A 20 17.41 5.44 -13.45
C LEU A 20 16.50 6.24 -12.52
N ALA A 21 16.76 6.24 -11.21
CA ALA A 21 16.00 7.00 -10.22
C ALA A 21 16.04 8.51 -10.52
N LYS A 22 17.24 9.01 -10.83
CA LYS A 22 17.45 10.40 -11.22
C LYS A 22 16.74 10.74 -12.55
N LEU A 23 16.83 9.87 -13.55
CA LEU A 23 16.23 10.07 -14.88
C LEU A 23 14.69 10.14 -14.82
N TYR A 24 14.06 9.27 -14.02
CA TYR A 24 12.61 9.22 -13.89
C TYR A 24 12.07 10.09 -12.74
N HIS A 25 12.91 10.83 -12.01
CA HIS A 25 12.55 11.60 -10.82
C HIS A 25 11.78 10.78 -9.76
N VAL A 26 12.22 9.55 -9.53
CA VAL A 26 11.65 8.63 -8.54
C VAL A 26 12.73 8.10 -7.61
N THR A 27 12.33 7.42 -6.53
CA THR A 27 13.29 6.78 -5.63
C THR A 27 13.74 5.42 -6.15
N ASP A 28 14.94 4.98 -5.79
CA ASP A 28 15.49 3.64 -6.08
C ASP A 28 14.50 2.53 -5.72
N GLN A 29 13.86 2.65 -4.55
CA GLN A 29 12.83 1.71 -4.08
C GLN A 29 11.62 1.66 -5.02
N THR A 30 11.24 2.79 -5.61
CA THR A 30 10.12 2.84 -6.56
C THR A 30 10.46 2.04 -7.80
N ILE A 31 11.68 2.19 -8.33
CA ILE A 31 12.16 1.43 -9.50
C ILE A 31 12.16 -0.06 -9.20
N GLN A 32 12.76 -0.47 -8.08
CA GLN A 32 12.78 -1.87 -7.67
C GLN A 32 11.37 -2.46 -7.51
N ARG A 33 10.43 -1.70 -6.93
CA ARG A 33 9.02 -2.12 -6.81
C ARG A 33 8.35 -2.27 -8.18
N LYS A 34 8.63 -1.38 -9.14
CA LYS A 34 8.07 -1.49 -10.50
C LYS A 34 8.62 -2.71 -11.23
N ILE A 35 9.92 -2.95 -11.16
CA ILE A 35 10.57 -4.14 -11.73
C ILE A 35 9.99 -5.42 -11.11
N LYS A 36 9.79 -5.44 -9.79
CA LYS A 36 9.12 -6.55 -9.10
C LYS A 36 7.68 -6.76 -9.56
N LYS A 37 6.92 -5.68 -9.80
CA LYS A 37 5.54 -5.75 -10.29
C LYS A 37 5.45 -6.34 -11.70
N LEU A 38 6.48 -6.13 -12.52
CA LEU A 38 6.59 -6.72 -13.85
C LEU A 38 6.96 -8.22 -13.83
N GLY A 39 7.19 -8.79 -12.64
CA GLY A 39 7.55 -10.20 -12.48
C GLY A 39 9.05 -10.46 -12.47
N TYR A 40 9.91 -9.44 -12.42
CA TYR A 40 11.35 -9.63 -12.32
C TYR A 40 11.81 -9.64 -10.85
N SER A 41 12.62 -10.63 -10.50
CA SER A 41 13.25 -10.77 -9.18
C SER A 41 14.75 -10.59 -9.31
N TRP A 42 15.36 -9.83 -8.41
CA TRP A 42 16.80 -9.64 -8.37
C TRP A 42 17.50 -10.89 -7.81
N ASP A 43 18.37 -11.50 -8.60
CA ASP A 43 19.22 -12.59 -8.14
C ASP A 43 20.56 -12.04 -7.63
N LYS A 44 20.72 -11.98 -6.31
CA LYS A 44 21.92 -11.43 -5.65
C LYS A 44 23.21 -12.14 -6.05
N LYS A 45 23.15 -13.42 -6.41
CA LYS A 45 24.34 -14.22 -6.73
C LYS A 45 24.89 -13.91 -8.13
N LYS A 46 24.00 -13.55 -9.05
CA LYS A 46 24.35 -13.29 -10.45
C LYS A 46 24.33 -11.80 -10.78
N GLU A 47 23.85 -10.96 -9.86
CA GLU A 47 23.59 -9.53 -10.09
C GLU A 47 22.68 -9.31 -11.32
N VAL A 48 21.75 -10.23 -11.57
CA VAL A 48 20.85 -10.21 -12.74
C VAL A 48 19.40 -10.28 -12.30
N TYR A 49 18.52 -9.57 -13.02
CA TYR A 49 17.08 -9.74 -12.87
C TYR A 49 16.59 -10.98 -13.60
N LYS A 50 15.98 -11.91 -12.86
CA LYS A 50 15.30 -13.09 -13.41
C LYS A 50 13.81 -12.85 -13.51
N TYR A 51 13.22 -13.19 -14.65
CA TYR A 51 11.77 -13.17 -14.82
C TYR A 51 11.13 -14.39 -14.15
N VAL A 52 10.21 -14.16 -13.21
CA VAL A 52 9.47 -15.16 -12.42
C VAL A 52 7.94 -14.98 -12.64
N GLY A 53 7.53 -14.20 -13.64
CA GLY A 53 6.13 -13.89 -13.94
C GLY A 53 5.40 -14.97 -14.76
N LYS A 54 4.07 -14.86 -14.85
CA LYS A 54 3.24 -15.65 -15.79
C LYS A 54 3.40 -15.07 -17.20
N SER A 55 3.68 -15.92 -18.19
CA SER A 55 3.76 -15.57 -19.62
C SER A 55 2.55 -14.72 -20.04
N PRO A 56 2.71 -13.66 -20.86
CA PRO A 56 3.89 -13.25 -21.63
C PRO A 56 4.78 -12.20 -20.94
N GLN A 57 6.09 -12.22 -21.26
CA GLN A 57 7.05 -11.24 -20.75
C GLN A 57 6.71 -9.81 -21.23
N PRO A 58 6.64 -8.81 -20.33
CA PRO A 58 6.32 -7.44 -20.68
C PRO A 58 7.53 -6.71 -21.26
N VAL A 59 8.15 -7.26 -22.32
CA VAL A 59 9.37 -6.71 -22.94
C VAL A 59 9.08 -5.38 -23.63
N ASN A 60 7.92 -5.27 -24.29
CA ASN A 60 7.51 -4.13 -25.10
C ASN A 60 6.70 -3.07 -24.32
N ILE A 61 6.73 -3.11 -22.98
CA ILE A 61 6.09 -2.08 -22.16
C ILE A 61 7.09 -0.95 -21.95
N ASP A 62 6.70 0.29 -22.23
CA ASP A 62 7.52 1.45 -21.88
C ASP A 62 7.52 1.64 -20.36
N PHE A 63 8.70 1.59 -19.74
CA PHE A 63 8.88 1.68 -18.30
C PHE A 63 8.36 3.01 -17.75
N SER A 64 8.36 4.07 -18.56
CA SER A 64 7.85 5.39 -18.19
C SER A 64 6.36 5.35 -17.77
N THR A 65 5.57 4.51 -18.44
CA THR A 65 4.12 4.36 -18.20
C THR A 65 3.82 3.82 -16.81
N LEU A 66 4.76 3.12 -16.19
CA LEU A 66 4.64 2.58 -14.83
C LEU A 66 4.66 3.68 -13.78
N PHE A 67 5.20 4.84 -14.10
CA PHE A 67 5.31 5.99 -13.20
C PHE A 67 4.16 6.97 -13.32
N ARG A 68 3.11 6.65 -14.11
CA ARG A 68 1.98 7.53 -14.44
C ARG A 68 1.71 8.53 -13.32
N LYS A 69 2.24 9.73 -13.52
CA LYS A 69 2.08 10.87 -12.63
C LYS A 69 0.59 11.10 -12.59
N LYS A 70 -0.08 10.87 -11.44
CA LYS A 70 -1.32 11.61 -11.18
C LYS A 70 -0.88 13.06 -11.36
N GLN A 71 -1.40 13.74 -12.37
CA GLN A 71 -1.14 15.15 -12.57
C GLN A 71 -1.52 15.86 -11.28
N THR A 72 -0.53 16.12 -10.44
CA THR A 72 -0.65 17.04 -9.33
C THR A 72 -0.49 18.40 -9.95
N VAL A 73 -1.63 19.00 -10.26
CA VAL A 73 -1.75 20.44 -10.51
C VAL A 73 -1.02 21.18 -9.37
N PRO A 74 -0.18 22.20 -9.65
CA PRO A 74 0.57 22.89 -8.61
C PRO A 74 -0.36 23.76 -7.77
N ASN A 75 -0.19 23.72 -6.44
CA ASN A 75 -0.72 24.65 -5.44
C ASN A 75 -2.17 25.14 -5.61
N ALA A 76 -3.11 24.38 -5.04
CA ALA A 76 -4.29 24.95 -4.39
C ALA A 76 -4.26 24.52 -2.91
N PRO A 77 -4.62 25.39 -1.95
CA PRO A 77 -4.63 25.02 -0.54
C PRO A 77 -5.43 23.74 -0.35
N ARG A 78 -4.89 22.82 0.47
CA ARG A 78 -5.51 21.52 0.78
C ARG A 78 -6.87 21.75 1.44
N LYS A 79 -7.91 22.00 0.64
CA LYS A 79 -9.29 21.70 1.00
C LYS A 79 -9.37 20.19 1.04
N ASN A 80 -9.46 19.65 2.24
CA ASN A 80 -9.94 18.30 2.51
C ASN A 80 -11.17 18.08 1.61
N LYS A 81 -11.01 17.34 0.51
CA LYS A 81 -12.14 16.79 -0.22
C LYS A 81 -12.73 15.71 0.66
N SER A 82 -13.51 16.14 1.65
CA SER A 82 -14.68 15.39 2.08
C SER A 82 -15.36 14.95 0.80
N LYS A 83 -15.30 13.66 0.51
CA LYS A 83 -16.30 13.04 -0.34
C LYS A 83 -17.58 13.08 0.49
N ASN A 84 -18.26 14.23 0.48
CA ASN A 84 -19.70 14.25 0.71
C ASN A 84 -20.29 13.45 -0.46
N LYS A 85 -20.28 12.12 -0.33
CA LYS A 85 -21.26 11.28 -0.98
C LYS A 85 -22.57 11.78 -0.38
N VAL A 86 -23.34 12.53 -1.16
CA VAL A 86 -24.70 12.93 -0.80
C VAL A 86 -25.39 11.65 -0.34
N ILE A 87 -25.58 11.53 0.97
CA ILE A 87 -26.35 10.46 1.55
C ILE A 87 -27.79 10.87 1.28
N VAL A 88 -28.31 10.49 0.12
CA VAL A 88 -29.75 10.32 -0.03
C VAL A 88 -30.07 9.13 0.87
N ARG A 89 -30.48 9.44 2.11
CA ARG A 89 -31.00 8.46 3.06
C ARG A 89 -32.39 8.05 2.58
N ASN A 90 -32.43 7.20 1.56
CA ASN A 90 -33.62 6.38 1.33
C ASN A 90 -33.47 5.15 2.22
N SER A 91 -34.38 5.06 3.17
CA SER A 91 -34.38 4.21 4.37
C SER A 91 -34.79 2.75 4.10
N SER A 92 -34.20 2.10 3.09
CA SER A 92 -34.36 0.66 2.87
C SER A 92 -33.27 0.15 1.93
N SER A 93 -32.06 -0.07 2.44
CA SER A 93 -31.08 -0.84 1.67
C SER A 93 -31.50 -2.30 1.70
N ASP A 94 -31.97 -2.81 0.57
CA ASP A 94 -32.40 -4.20 0.43
C ASP A 94 -31.20 -5.14 0.54
N VAL A 95 -31.46 -6.39 0.92
CA VAL A 95 -30.43 -7.45 1.04
C VAL A 95 -29.63 -7.61 -0.26
N ILE A 96 -30.28 -7.34 -1.39
CA ILE A 96 -29.69 -7.38 -2.73
C ILE A 96 -28.62 -6.30 -2.91
N ASP A 97 -28.84 -5.08 -2.38
CA ASP A 97 -27.86 -4.00 -2.45
C ASP A 97 -26.59 -4.32 -1.64
N VAL A 98 -26.74 -4.98 -0.49
CA VAL A 98 -25.61 -5.41 0.36
C VAL A 98 -24.77 -6.48 -0.35
N LEU A 99 -25.43 -7.42 -1.05
CA LEU A 99 -24.78 -8.50 -1.78
C LEU A 99 -24.08 -8.01 -3.05
N LEU A 100 -24.70 -7.11 -3.82
CA LEU A 100 -24.11 -6.52 -5.03
C LEU A 100 -22.88 -5.65 -4.71
N VAL A 101 -22.86 -5.00 -3.55
CA VAL A 101 -21.73 -4.16 -3.13
C VAL A 101 -20.55 -5.00 -2.60
N GLY A 102 -20.78 -6.26 -2.20
CA GLY A 102 -19.72 -7.18 -1.76
C GLY A 102 -18.91 -6.69 -0.55
N THR A 103 -19.36 -5.65 0.14
CA THR A 103 -18.64 -5.07 1.26
C THR A 103 -19.03 -5.80 2.53
N LYS A 104 -18.08 -6.60 3.05
CA LYS A 104 -18.05 -6.93 4.48
C LYS A 104 -18.35 -5.65 5.27
N ALA A 105 -19.28 -5.72 6.23
CA ALA A 105 -19.66 -4.60 7.07
C ALA A 105 -18.42 -3.79 7.45
N SER A 106 -18.40 -2.51 7.06
CA SER A 106 -17.23 -1.66 7.28
C SER A 106 -16.94 -1.65 8.77
N SER A 107 -15.76 -2.14 9.18
CA SER A 107 -15.39 -2.15 10.59
C SER A 107 -15.50 -0.72 11.12
N LYS A 108 -16.25 -0.49 12.22
CA LYS A 108 -16.33 0.80 12.92
C LYS A 108 -14.99 1.27 13.51
N ARG A 109 -13.89 0.58 13.18
CA ARG A 109 -12.54 0.82 13.71
C ARG A 109 -11.98 2.07 13.06
N VAL A 110 -11.57 3.03 13.88
CA VAL A 110 -10.86 4.24 13.46
C VAL A 110 -9.37 4.05 13.76
N TYR A 111 -8.50 4.31 12.78
CA TYR A 111 -7.06 4.27 13.01
C TYR A 111 -6.62 5.50 13.77
N GLN A 112 -5.94 5.29 14.90
CA GLN A 112 -5.34 6.33 15.70
C GLN A 112 -3.97 5.82 16.18
N GLY A 113 -2.94 6.66 16.09
CA GLY A 113 -1.59 6.33 16.54
C GLY A 113 -1.34 6.82 17.96
N PHE A 114 -0.82 5.94 18.81
CA PHE A 114 -0.39 6.26 20.19
C PHE A 114 0.96 5.61 20.48
N TYR A 115 1.69 6.18 21.42
CA TYR A 115 2.90 5.56 21.96
C TYR A 115 2.52 4.61 23.10
N PHE A 116 3.17 3.46 23.15
CA PHE A 116 3.09 2.50 24.25
C PHE A 116 4.45 2.35 24.88
N ASP A 117 4.48 2.15 26.19
CA ASP A 117 5.70 1.82 26.91
C ASP A 117 6.22 0.43 26.52
N LYS A 118 7.50 0.16 26.81
CA LYS A 118 8.21 -1.02 26.31
C LYS A 118 7.61 -2.33 26.84
N ASP A 119 7.20 -2.33 28.10
CA ASP A 119 6.53 -3.43 28.78
C ASP A 119 5.15 -3.72 28.18
N VAL A 120 4.33 -2.69 27.98
CA VAL A 120 3.01 -2.78 27.34
C VAL A 120 3.15 -3.29 25.90
N LEU A 121 4.12 -2.76 25.15
CA LEU A 121 4.40 -3.18 23.78
C LEU A 121 4.84 -4.65 23.70
N SER A 122 5.61 -5.14 24.67
CA SER A 122 6.02 -6.54 24.77
C SER A 122 4.80 -7.47 24.86
N ILE A 123 3.85 -7.13 25.74
CA ILE A 123 2.61 -7.89 25.93
C ILE A 123 1.77 -7.88 24.64
N ILE A 124 1.57 -6.71 24.03
CA ILE A 124 0.83 -6.59 22.76
C ILE A 124 1.49 -7.41 21.64
N ASN A 125 2.83 -7.46 21.61
CA ASN A 125 3.57 -8.19 20.58
C ASN A 125 3.60 -9.70 20.77
N SER A 126 3.33 -10.20 21.99
CA SER A 126 3.16 -11.63 22.25
C SER A 126 1.93 -12.21 21.52
N VAL A 127 0.95 -11.38 21.18
CA VAL A 127 -0.30 -11.78 20.54
C VAL A 127 -0.20 -11.74 19.01
N PRO A 128 -0.78 -12.72 18.28
CA PRO A 128 -0.80 -12.71 16.82
C PRO A 128 -1.41 -11.42 16.23
N LYS A 129 -0.88 -10.99 15.08
CA LYS A 129 -1.21 -9.70 14.44
C LYS A 129 -2.71 -9.49 14.20
N SER A 130 -3.48 -10.55 13.97
CA SER A 130 -4.93 -10.49 13.76
C SER A 130 -5.72 -10.00 14.98
N TYR A 131 -5.22 -10.25 16.19
CA TYR A 131 -5.95 -10.02 17.44
C TYR A 131 -5.43 -8.83 18.26
N LYS A 132 -4.32 -8.19 17.85
CA LYS A 132 -3.73 -7.06 18.60
C LYS A 132 -4.71 -5.92 18.83
N SER A 133 -5.41 -5.49 17.78
CA SER A 133 -6.38 -4.40 17.90
C SER A 133 -7.59 -4.78 18.74
N GLU A 134 -7.95 -6.06 18.79
CA GLU A 134 -9.06 -6.56 19.60
C GLU A 134 -8.68 -6.58 21.08
N LEU A 135 -7.50 -7.12 21.39
CA LEU A 135 -6.92 -7.09 22.74
C LEU A 135 -6.89 -5.67 23.32
N ILE A 136 -6.32 -4.72 22.57
CA ILE A 136 -6.18 -3.33 23.03
C ILE A 136 -7.56 -2.70 23.28
N ASN A 137 -8.51 -2.89 22.36
CA ASN A 137 -9.83 -2.33 22.50
C ASN A 137 -10.61 -2.93 23.67
N GLU A 138 -10.56 -4.25 23.87
CA GLU A 138 -11.25 -4.89 25.00
C GLU A 138 -10.61 -4.53 26.34
N ALA A 139 -9.28 -4.46 26.42
CA ALA A 139 -8.58 -3.99 27.62
C ALA A 139 -8.99 -2.54 27.98
N LEU A 140 -8.99 -1.63 27.01
CA LEU A 140 -9.39 -0.24 27.23
C LEU A 140 -10.87 -0.12 27.60
N LYS A 141 -11.76 -0.84 26.93
CA LYS A 141 -13.20 -0.83 27.28
C LYS A 141 -13.43 -1.32 28.70
N LYS A 142 -12.75 -2.38 29.13
CA LYS A 142 -12.88 -2.90 30.49
C LYS A 142 -12.49 -1.84 31.52
N VAL A 143 -11.33 -1.21 31.33
CA VAL A 143 -10.85 -0.13 32.21
C VAL A 143 -11.80 1.07 32.21
N PHE A 144 -12.27 1.50 31.03
CA PHE A 144 -13.20 2.63 30.93
C PHE A 144 -14.56 2.35 31.57
N LYS A 145 -15.09 1.12 31.45
CA LYS A 145 -16.32 0.70 32.16
C LYS A 145 -16.12 0.70 33.68
N GLU A 146 -15.01 0.14 34.15
CA GLU A 146 -14.67 0.14 35.59
C GLU A 146 -14.52 1.56 36.15
N LYS A 147 -14.11 2.51 35.32
CA LYS A 147 -13.99 3.93 35.67
C LYS A 147 -15.26 4.76 35.39
N GLY A 148 -16.33 4.15 34.85
CA GLY A 148 -17.58 4.84 34.52
C GLY A 148 -17.49 5.85 33.36
N LEU A 149 -16.48 5.70 32.49
CA LEU A 149 -16.26 6.55 31.31
C LEU A 149 -16.98 6.01 30.06
N LEU A 150 -17.49 4.77 30.13
CA LEU A 150 -18.20 4.03 29.08
C LEU A 150 -19.33 3.18 29.66
#